data_AF-A0A848K951-F1
#
_entry.id   AF-A0A848K951-F1
#
_cell.length_a   1.000
_cell.length_b   1.000
_cell.length_c   1.000
_cell.angle_alpha   90.00
_cell.angle_beta   90.00
_cell.angle_gamma   90.00
#
_symmetry.space_group_name_H-M   'P 1'
#
loop_
_entity.id
_entity.type
_entity.pdbx_description
1 polymer ?
#
loop_
_entity_poly.entity_id
_entity_poly.type
_entity_poly.pdbx_seq_one_letter_code
_entity_poly.pdbx_strand_id
1 'polypeptide(L)'
;MTAQAPDELTIWLDLVHFPVSATPLGAVDSTFLGAEESARELLSPFDAIAGAIGDTRVAMSPADLATITADPIDPSPGISSTLPIRVLDDGVIDALVRDPIFPLLTVQVRQLGGAISNENQLPNGPLSSEHLIYLFGSPSAERTADRIKERIAAFMDDLTPFTGHGKPLTFLAPGEEMADALPEKSVRELATIKQKCDPNRTLRS
;
A
#
# COMPACT_ATOMS: atom_id res chain seq x y z
N MET A 1 -7.80 14.97 2.09
CA MET A 1 -7.91 15.02 0.61
C MET A 1 -8.45 13.70 0.05
N THR A 2 -7.83 12.55 0.34
CA THR A 2 -8.33 11.22 -0.09
C THR A 2 -9.79 10.96 0.30
N ALA A 3 -10.24 11.40 1.48
CA ALA A 3 -11.64 11.29 1.92
C ALA A 3 -12.67 12.07 1.07
N GLN A 4 -12.22 13.01 0.23
CA GLN A 4 -13.06 13.81 -0.67
C GLN A 4 -12.66 13.64 -2.14
N ALA A 5 -11.72 12.71 -2.42
CA ALA A 5 -11.24 12.48 -3.77
C ALA A 5 -12.35 11.81 -4.61
N PRO A 6 -12.53 12.21 -5.88
CA PRO A 6 -13.40 11.49 -6.79
C PRO A 6 -12.82 10.10 -7.10
N ASP A 7 -13.65 9.16 -7.56
CA ASP A 7 -13.24 7.78 -7.87
C ASP A 7 -12.14 7.70 -8.94
N GLU A 8 -12.05 8.71 -9.81
CA GLU A 8 -11.04 8.82 -10.85
C GLU A 8 -9.64 9.22 -10.31
N LEU A 9 -9.53 9.65 -9.06
CA LEU A 9 -8.28 10.12 -8.44
C LEU A 9 -7.74 9.10 -7.43
N THR A 10 -6.52 8.62 -7.67
CA THR A 10 -5.78 7.78 -6.72
C THR A 10 -4.50 8.48 -6.29
N ILE A 11 -4.23 8.47 -4.98
CA ILE A 11 -3.09 9.16 -4.38
C ILE A 11 -2.40 8.27 -3.36
N TRP A 12 -1.08 8.16 -3.46
CA TRP A 12 -0.24 7.49 -2.49
C TRP A 12 0.70 8.50 -1.83
N LEU A 13 0.91 8.36 -0.53
CA LEU A 13 1.98 9.02 0.19
C LEU A 13 3.09 8.01 0.42
N ASP A 14 4.33 8.37 0.14
CA ASP A 14 5.52 7.57 0.42
C ASP A 14 6.45 8.33 1.37
N LEU A 15 6.76 7.73 2.51
CA LEU A 15 7.87 8.13 3.37
C LEU A 15 9.09 7.30 2.99
N VAL A 16 10.09 7.93 2.36
CA VAL A 16 11.27 7.26 1.80
C VAL A 16 12.52 7.57 2.61
N HIS A 17 13.35 6.57 2.86
CA HIS A 17 14.68 6.73 3.44
C HIS A 17 15.74 6.11 2.53
N PHE A 18 16.25 6.91 1.59
CA PHE A 18 17.34 6.49 0.72
C PHE A 18 18.63 6.25 1.53
N PRO A 19 19.49 5.30 1.12
CA PRO A 19 20.79 5.10 1.77
C PRO A 19 21.70 6.33 1.72
N VAL A 20 21.53 7.19 0.72
CA VAL A 20 22.37 8.38 0.48
C VAL A 20 21.84 9.66 1.13
N SER A 21 20.60 9.67 1.63
CA SER A 21 20.01 10.84 2.28
C SER A 21 20.00 10.67 3.80
N ALA A 22 20.54 11.64 4.53
CA ALA A 22 20.49 11.66 5.98
C ALA A 22 19.09 12.01 6.54
N THR A 23 18.22 12.58 5.71
CA THR A 23 16.87 13.01 6.09
C THR A 23 15.85 12.19 5.29
N PRO A 24 14.82 11.60 5.94
CA PRO A 24 13.72 10.96 5.23
C PRO A 24 12.96 11.99 4.38
N LEU A 25 12.47 11.55 3.22
CA LEU A 25 11.74 12.37 2.27
C LEU A 25 10.28 11.90 2.19
N GLY A 26 9.37 12.84 1.97
CA GLY A 26 8.00 12.53 1.56
C GLY A 26 7.86 12.66 0.06
N ALA A 27 7.21 11.70 -0.58
CA ALA A 27 6.79 11.77 -1.98
C ALA A 27 5.28 11.51 -2.09
N VAL A 28 4.65 12.11 -3.09
CA VAL A 28 3.24 11.87 -3.39
C VAL A 28 3.14 11.40 -4.82
N ASP A 29 2.71 10.15 -5.00
CA ASP A 29 2.35 9.62 -6.30
C ASP A 29 0.85 9.82 -6.52
N SER A 30 0.47 10.24 -7.72
CA SER A 30 -0.94 10.44 -8.05
C SER A 30 -1.24 10.06 -9.49
N THR A 31 -2.46 9.60 -9.71
CA THR A 31 -3.01 9.40 -11.05
C THR A 31 -4.47 9.84 -11.07
N PHE A 32 -4.88 10.46 -12.17
CA PHE A 32 -6.24 10.92 -12.39
C PHE A 32 -6.72 10.51 -13.77
N LEU A 33 -7.85 9.80 -13.83
CA LEU A 33 -8.48 9.43 -15.10
C LEU A 33 -9.40 10.56 -15.59
N GLY A 34 -8.83 11.54 -16.29
CA GLY A 34 -9.63 12.64 -16.83
C GLY A 34 -8.79 13.73 -17.51
N ALA A 35 -9.38 14.93 -17.61
CA ALA A 35 -8.70 16.09 -18.19
C ALA A 35 -7.62 16.64 -17.26
N GLU A 36 -6.51 17.11 -17.83
CA GLU A 36 -5.38 17.67 -17.07
C GLU A 36 -5.80 18.87 -16.21
N GLU A 37 -6.67 19.75 -16.73
CA GLU A 37 -7.16 20.92 -15.98
C GLU A 37 -7.85 20.52 -14.67
N SER A 38 -8.73 19.52 -14.72
CA SER A 38 -9.38 18.97 -13.52
C SER A 38 -8.39 18.32 -12.56
N ALA A 39 -7.37 17.62 -13.08
CA ALA A 39 -6.31 17.06 -12.25
C ALA A 39 -5.52 18.17 -11.51
N ARG A 40 -5.19 19.26 -12.21
CA ARG A 40 -4.45 20.40 -11.65
C ARG A 40 -5.26 21.06 -10.52
N GLU A 41 -6.56 21.25 -10.71
CA GLU A 41 -7.44 21.79 -9.67
C GLU A 41 -7.47 20.88 -8.43
N LEU A 42 -7.70 19.58 -8.62
CA LEU A 42 -7.76 18.58 -7.55
C LEU A 42 -6.43 18.47 -6.77
N LEU A 43 -5.30 18.61 -7.46
CA LEU A 43 -3.96 18.46 -6.89
C LEU A 43 -3.34 19.80 -6.42
N SER A 44 -4.01 20.92 -6.65
CA SER A 44 -3.53 22.25 -6.23
C SER A 44 -3.22 22.40 -4.74
N PRO A 45 -3.84 21.65 -3.79
CA PRO A 45 -3.42 21.72 -2.39
C PRO A 45 -1.95 21.37 -2.15
N PHE A 46 -1.33 20.56 -3.01
CA PHE A 46 0.09 20.22 -2.89
C PHE A 46 1.03 21.35 -3.28
N ASP A 47 0.57 22.34 -4.05
CA ASP A 47 1.38 23.48 -4.47
C ASP A 47 1.75 24.38 -3.27
N ALA A 48 1.03 24.26 -2.16
CA ALA A 48 1.29 24.97 -0.92
C ALA A 48 2.40 24.32 -0.05
N ILE A 49 2.91 23.13 -0.41
CA ILE A 49 3.97 22.46 0.34
C ILE A 49 5.30 23.20 0.13
N ALA A 50 5.74 23.90 1.16
CA ALA A 50 7.03 24.57 1.15
C ALA A 50 8.19 23.56 1.10
N GLY A 51 9.22 23.87 0.32
CA GLY A 51 10.43 23.03 0.24
C GLY A 51 10.30 21.80 -0.64
N ALA A 52 9.30 21.74 -1.52
CA ALA A 52 9.19 20.68 -2.53
C ALA A 52 10.48 20.59 -3.38
N ILE A 53 11.02 19.39 -3.49
CA ILE A 53 12.30 19.13 -4.19
C ILE A 53 12.09 18.98 -5.70
N GLY A 54 10.92 18.50 -6.12
CA GLY A 54 10.56 18.32 -7.52
C GLY A 54 9.06 18.10 -7.68
N ASP A 55 8.57 18.36 -8.90
CA ASP A 55 7.21 18.09 -9.33
C ASP A 55 7.25 17.49 -10.74
N THR A 56 6.75 16.27 -10.87
CA THR A 56 6.73 15.50 -12.12
C THR A 56 5.32 15.29 -12.66
N ARG A 57 4.31 15.96 -12.08
CA ARG A 57 2.90 15.83 -12.52
C ARG A 57 2.75 16.27 -13.97
N VAL A 58 2.37 15.35 -14.84
CA VAL A 58 2.19 15.55 -16.27
C VAL A 58 1.05 14.68 -16.80
N ALA A 59 0.36 15.14 -17.84
CA ALA A 59 -0.54 14.28 -18.59
C ALA A 59 0.26 13.15 -19.26
N MET A 60 -0.25 11.92 -19.20
CA MET A 60 0.41 10.75 -19.78
C MET A 60 -0.58 9.76 -20.39
N SER A 61 -0.08 8.87 -21.25
CA SER A 61 -0.87 7.76 -21.77
C SER A 61 -1.10 6.72 -20.66
N PRO A 62 -2.24 6.00 -20.65
CA PRO A 62 -2.42 4.83 -19.78
C PRO A 62 -1.33 3.77 -19.93
N ALA A 63 -0.65 3.72 -21.08
CA ALA A 63 0.48 2.82 -21.31
C ALA A 63 1.71 3.15 -20.44
N ASP A 64 1.84 4.40 -19.98
CA ASP A 64 2.99 4.89 -19.23
C ASP A 64 2.74 4.89 -17.71
N LEU A 65 1.57 4.42 -17.24
CA LEU A 65 1.18 4.43 -15.81
C LEU A 65 2.20 3.75 -14.89
N ALA A 66 2.86 2.69 -15.38
CA ALA A 66 3.87 1.96 -14.61
C ALA A 66 5.12 2.81 -14.26
N THR A 67 5.28 3.98 -14.89
CA THR A 67 6.41 4.88 -14.63
C THR A 67 6.20 5.80 -13.42
N ILE A 68 4.97 5.90 -12.90
CA ILE A 68 4.61 6.88 -11.85
C ILE A 68 5.43 6.69 -10.58
N THR A 69 5.51 5.46 -10.04
CA THR A 69 6.24 5.18 -8.78
C THR A 69 7.75 5.15 -8.97
N ALA A 70 8.22 5.12 -10.23
CA ALA A 70 9.62 5.01 -10.61
C ALA A 70 10.39 3.86 -9.91
N ASP A 71 9.69 2.78 -9.55
CA ASP A 71 10.29 1.62 -8.90
C ASP A 71 11.31 0.91 -9.83
N PRO A 72 12.43 0.39 -9.28
CA PRO A 72 13.36 -0.41 -10.06
C PRO A 72 12.68 -1.63 -10.69
N ILE A 73 12.93 -1.84 -11.98
CA ILE A 73 12.37 -2.99 -12.73
C ILE A 73 13.19 -4.27 -12.53
N ASP A 74 14.43 -4.16 -12.06
CA ASP A 74 15.27 -5.31 -11.73
C ASP A 74 14.89 -5.82 -10.33
N PRO A 75 14.49 -7.10 -10.20
CA PRO A 75 14.05 -7.65 -8.93
C PRO A 75 15.20 -7.67 -7.93
N SER A 76 14.90 -7.27 -6.69
CA SER A 76 15.85 -7.30 -5.57
C SER A 76 15.23 -7.96 -4.34
N PRO A 77 16.04 -8.50 -3.41
CA PRO A 77 15.52 -9.09 -2.18
C PRO A 77 14.76 -8.05 -1.35
N GLY A 78 13.52 -8.37 -0.99
CA GLY A 78 12.65 -7.49 -0.24
C GLY A 78 11.99 -8.19 0.94
N ILE A 79 11.79 -7.46 2.04
CA ILE A 79 10.95 -7.85 3.15
C ILE A 79 9.84 -6.81 3.24
N SER A 80 8.59 -7.26 3.17
CA SER A 80 7.44 -6.37 3.27
C SER A 80 6.33 -6.95 4.12
N SER A 81 5.49 -6.05 4.62
CA SER A 81 4.21 -6.37 5.25
C SER A 81 3.19 -5.30 4.89
N THR A 82 1.91 -5.64 5.03
CA THR A 82 0.82 -4.70 4.81
C THR A 82 -0.19 -4.71 5.94
N LEU A 83 -0.77 -3.54 6.21
CA LEU A 83 -1.93 -3.43 7.08
C LEU A 83 -3.06 -2.66 6.38
N PRO A 84 -4.27 -3.24 6.31
CA PRO A 84 -5.45 -2.48 5.92
C PRO A 84 -5.85 -1.54 7.06
N ILE A 85 -6.11 -0.28 6.74
CA ILE A 85 -6.49 0.77 7.70
C ILE A 85 -7.90 1.24 7.38
N ARG A 86 -8.77 1.24 8.40
CA ARG A 86 -10.18 1.61 8.22
C ARG A 86 -10.33 3.05 7.74
N VAL A 87 -9.69 3.97 8.45
CA VAL A 87 -9.70 5.42 8.21
C VAL A 87 -8.34 5.98 8.59
N LEU A 88 -7.82 6.91 7.81
CA LEU A 88 -6.59 7.65 8.12
C LEU A 88 -6.91 8.82 9.08
N ASP A 89 -6.90 8.55 10.38
CA ASP A 89 -7.12 9.55 11.44
C ASP A 89 -5.81 10.03 12.09
N ASP A 90 -5.92 10.98 13.02
CA ASP A 90 -4.77 11.54 13.75
C ASP A 90 -3.97 10.46 14.50
N GLY A 91 -4.64 9.40 14.99
CA GLY A 91 -3.97 8.29 15.68
C GLY A 91 -3.09 7.47 14.74
N VAL A 92 -3.56 7.20 13.52
CA VAL A 92 -2.75 6.55 12.48
C VAL A 92 -1.59 7.45 12.07
N ILE A 93 -1.84 8.74 11.86
CA ILE A 93 -0.79 9.71 11.49
C ILE A 93 0.29 9.76 12.57
N ASP A 94 -0.09 9.89 13.84
CA ASP A 94 0.81 9.89 14.97
C ASP A 94 1.64 8.60 15.03
N ALA A 95 1.04 7.43 14.81
CA ALA A 95 1.76 6.16 14.76
C ALA A 95 2.78 6.10 13.61
N LEU A 96 2.46 6.67 12.44
CA LEU A 96 3.36 6.67 11.28
C LEU A 96 4.56 7.60 11.44
N VAL A 97 4.40 8.75 12.11
CA VAL A 97 5.43 9.80 12.17
C VAL A 97 6.20 9.84 13.49
N ARG A 98 5.75 9.12 14.52
CA ARG A 98 6.37 9.11 15.85
C ARG A 98 7.84 8.72 15.82
N ASP A 99 8.14 7.64 15.11
CA ASP A 99 9.47 7.04 15.08
C ASP A 99 10.04 7.01 13.65
N PRO A 100 11.36 7.20 13.46
CA PRO A 100 11.98 7.12 12.14
C PRO A 100 11.69 5.79 11.43
N ILE A 101 11.48 5.83 10.11
CA ILE A 101 11.19 4.61 9.35
C ILE A 101 12.40 3.67 9.22
N PHE A 102 13.62 4.18 9.41
CA PHE A 102 14.84 3.38 9.34
C PHE A 102 14.75 2.13 10.24
N PRO A 103 15.17 0.93 9.77
CA PRO A 103 15.89 0.63 8.53
C PRO A 103 15.00 0.30 7.32
N LEU A 104 13.70 0.63 7.35
CA LEU A 104 12.85 0.52 6.17
C LEU A 104 13.32 1.48 5.08
N LEU A 105 13.10 1.08 3.83
CA LEU A 105 13.31 1.94 2.67
C LEU A 105 12.10 2.84 2.45
N THR A 106 10.90 2.29 2.62
CA THR A 106 9.65 3.02 2.44
C THR A 106 8.57 2.59 3.43
N VAL A 107 7.75 3.55 3.82
CA VAL A 107 6.41 3.36 4.40
C VAL A 107 5.42 4.10 3.52
N GLN A 108 4.49 3.38 2.90
CA GLN A 108 3.52 3.96 1.97
C GLN A 108 2.12 3.92 2.56
N VAL A 109 1.38 5.00 2.38
CA VAL A 109 -0.07 5.08 2.61
C VAL A 109 -0.75 5.08 1.25
N ARG A 110 -1.34 3.94 0.88
CA ARG A 110 -2.01 3.76 -0.41
C ARG A 110 -3.51 3.93 -0.24
N GLN A 111 -4.10 4.88 -0.97
CA GLN A 111 -5.55 5.02 -1.04
C GLN A 111 -6.19 3.74 -1.60
N LEU A 112 -7.22 3.26 -0.91
CA LEU A 112 -8.19 2.28 -1.39
C LEU A 112 -9.54 2.99 -1.61
N GLY A 113 -10.65 2.24 -1.70
CA GLY A 113 -12.00 2.80 -1.87
C GLY A 113 -12.47 2.83 -3.33
N GLY A 114 -13.41 3.72 -3.65
CA GLY A 114 -14.04 3.79 -4.97
C GLY A 114 -14.62 2.44 -5.42
N ALA A 115 -14.28 2.00 -6.63
CA ALA A 115 -14.82 0.76 -7.19
C ALA A 115 -14.48 -0.51 -6.38
N ILE A 116 -13.36 -0.56 -5.65
CA ILE A 116 -12.93 -1.75 -4.90
C ILE A 116 -13.62 -1.90 -3.53
N SER A 117 -14.25 -0.84 -3.02
CA SER A 117 -15.08 -0.93 -1.81
C SER A 117 -16.54 -1.30 -2.11
N ASN A 118 -16.90 -1.43 -3.38
CA ASN A 118 -18.26 -1.77 -3.80
C ASN A 118 -18.50 -3.29 -3.80
N GLU A 119 -19.50 -3.72 -3.04
CA GLU A 119 -19.88 -5.13 -2.85
C GLU A 119 -20.13 -5.91 -4.15
N ASN A 120 -20.58 -5.24 -5.22
CA ASN A 120 -21.00 -5.92 -6.45
C ASN A 120 -19.89 -6.06 -7.49
N GLN A 121 -18.69 -5.55 -7.21
CA GLN A 121 -17.61 -5.47 -8.21
C GLN A 121 -16.50 -6.52 -8.00
N LEU A 122 -16.46 -7.17 -6.84
CA LEU A 122 -15.36 -8.07 -6.46
C LEU A 122 -15.86 -9.47 -6.11
N PRO A 123 -15.38 -10.53 -6.80
CA PRO A 123 -15.71 -11.92 -6.46
C PRO A 123 -15.33 -12.32 -5.03
N ASN A 124 -14.36 -11.64 -4.43
CA ASN A 124 -13.90 -11.82 -3.06
C ASN A 124 -14.62 -10.95 -2.01
N GLY A 125 -15.62 -10.15 -2.43
CA GLY A 125 -16.29 -9.16 -1.58
C GLY A 125 -15.56 -7.81 -1.54
N PRO A 126 -16.18 -6.77 -0.95
CA PRO A 126 -15.61 -5.43 -0.92
C PRO A 126 -14.39 -5.35 0.00
N LEU A 127 -13.42 -4.50 -0.36
CA LEU A 127 -12.40 -4.03 0.57
C LEU A 127 -12.93 -2.78 1.28
N SER A 128 -13.34 -2.92 2.54
CA SER A 128 -13.96 -1.84 3.32
C SER A 128 -12.96 -0.88 3.97
N SER A 129 -11.67 -1.23 3.97
CA SER A 129 -10.61 -0.35 4.46
C SER A 129 -10.32 0.77 3.46
N GLU A 130 -10.20 2.02 3.93
CA GLU A 130 -9.96 3.18 3.07
C GLU A 130 -8.49 3.31 2.64
N HIS A 131 -7.56 2.71 3.38
CA HIS A 131 -6.13 2.78 3.08
C HIS A 131 -5.44 1.43 3.30
N LEU A 132 -4.31 1.24 2.63
CA LEU A 132 -3.37 0.16 2.88
C LEU A 132 -2.02 0.77 3.23
N ILE A 133 -1.48 0.41 4.40
CA ILE A 133 -0.11 0.71 4.76
C ILE A 133 0.78 -0.38 4.19
N TYR A 134 1.79 0.00 3.40
CA TYR A 134 2.80 -0.89 2.85
C TYR A 134 4.15 -0.56 3.47
N LEU A 135 4.76 -1.54 4.14
CA LEU A 135 6.06 -1.42 4.80
C LEU A 135 7.07 -2.23 4.00
N PHE A 136 8.20 -1.62 3.63
CA PHE A 136 9.22 -2.34 2.85
C PHE A 136 10.66 -1.97 3.22
N GLY A 137 11.50 -2.99 3.28
CA GLY A 137 12.94 -2.85 3.39
C GLY A 137 13.68 -3.89 2.56
N SER A 138 14.85 -3.52 2.05
CA SER A 138 15.78 -4.42 1.37
C SER A 138 16.98 -4.68 2.28
N PRO A 139 17.33 -5.95 2.56
CA PRO A 139 18.53 -6.27 3.32
C PRO A 139 19.81 -5.72 2.70
N SER A 140 20.69 -5.17 3.54
CA SER A 140 22.04 -4.71 3.18
C SER A 140 22.98 -4.83 4.38
N ALA A 141 24.26 -4.45 4.22
CA ALA A 141 25.23 -4.44 5.33
C ALA A 141 24.77 -3.57 6.51
N GLU A 142 24.08 -2.46 6.24
CA GLU A 142 23.59 -1.52 7.26
C GLU A 142 22.15 -1.80 7.71
N ARG A 143 21.38 -2.54 6.88
CA ARG A 143 19.96 -2.86 7.07
C ARG A 143 19.79 -4.37 7.13
N THR A 144 20.17 -4.98 8.25
CA THR A 144 20.04 -6.44 8.38
C THR A 144 18.57 -6.87 8.32
N ALA A 145 18.31 -8.08 7.82
CA ALA A 145 16.96 -8.62 7.71
C ALA A 145 16.21 -8.63 9.05
N ASP A 146 16.90 -8.92 10.15
CA ASP A 146 16.29 -8.95 11.49
C ASP A 146 15.86 -7.55 11.94
N ARG A 147 16.69 -6.52 11.74
CA ARG A 147 16.31 -5.13 12.07
C ARG A 147 15.14 -4.62 11.23
N ILE A 148 15.05 -5.05 9.96
CA ILE A 148 13.91 -4.74 9.10
C ILE A 148 12.64 -5.39 9.67
N LYS A 149 12.69 -6.69 10.01
CA LYS A 149 11.55 -7.40 10.60
C LYS A 149 11.12 -6.81 11.94
N GLU A 150 12.07 -6.46 12.82
CA GLU A 150 11.80 -5.79 14.09
C GLU A 150 11.09 -4.45 13.87
N ARG A 151 11.54 -3.65 12.90
CA ARG A 151 10.89 -2.36 12.60
C ARG A 151 9.50 -2.52 11.99
N ILE A 152 9.31 -3.52 11.11
CA ILE A 152 7.98 -3.89 10.62
C ILE A 152 7.09 -4.27 11.79
N ALA A 153 7.53 -5.16 12.68
CA ALA A 153 6.74 -5.60 13.83
C ALA A 153 6.33 -4.42 14.73
N ALA A 154 7.24 -3.48 15.01
CA ALA A 154 6.91 -2.28 15.78
C ALA A 154 5.80 -1.44 15.12
N PHE A 155 5.87 -1.21 13.79
CA PHE A 155 4.78 -0.54 13.08
C PHE A 155 3.48 -1.35 13.09
N MET A 156 3.56 -2.68 12.95
CA MET A 156 2.38 -3.53 13.03
C MET A 156 1.70 -3.39 14.41
N ASP A 157 2.45 -3.42 15.50
CA ASP A 157 1.95 -3.29 16.86
C ASP A 157 1.26 -1.94 17.08
N ASP A 158 1.90 -0.85 16.65
CA ASP A 158 1.36 0.51 16.77
C ASP A 158 0.11 0.74 15.91
N LEU A 159 0.04 0.12 14.73
CA LEU A 159 -1.06 0.32 13.78
C LEU A 159 -2.23 -0.67 13.96
N THR A 160 -2.01 -1.80 14.64
CA THR A 160 -3.02 -2.84 14.87
C THR A 160 -4.37 -2.28 15.36
N PRO A 161 -4.44 -1.33 16.32
CA PRO A 161 -5.72 -0.79 16.80
C PRO A 161 -6.58 -0.11 15.70
N PHE A 162 -5.95 0.36 14.62
CA PHE A 162 -6.61 1.07 13.53
C PHE A 162 -6.98 0.16 12.35
N THR A 163 -6.58 -1.11 12.42
CA THR A 163 -6.73 -2.03 11.30
C THR A 163 -8.19 -2.30 10.95
N GLY A 164 -8.43 -2.50 9.66
CA GLY A 164 -9.67 -3.02 9.12
C GLY A 164 -9.57 -4.52 8.82
N HIS A 165 -10.63 -5.06 8.23
CA HIS A 165 -10.62 -6.44 7.76
C HIS A 165 -10.31 -6.51 6.27
N GLY A 166 -9.59 -7.57 5.88
CA GLY A 166 -9.28 -7.87 4.49
C GLY A 166 -8.13 -7.05 3.94
N LYS A 167 -7.27 -7.73 3.17
CA LYS A 167 -6.23 -7.14 2.32
C LYS A 167 -6.24 -7.90 1.00
N PRO A 168 -5.73 -7.33 -0.11
CA PRO A 168 -5.63 -8.09 -1.35
C PRO A 168 -4.75 -9.33 -1.15
N LEU A 169 -5.15 -10.48 -1.71
CA LEU A 169 -4.41 -11.76 -1.57
C LEU A 169 -2.94 -11.65 -2.00
N THR A 170 -2.63 -10.77 -2.95
CA THR A 170 -1.28 -10.50 -3.45
C THR A 170 -0.38 -9.78 -2.44
N PHE A 171 -0.92 -9.35 -1.29
CA PHE A 171 -0.20 -8.70 -0.21
C PHE A 171 -0.10 -9.55 1.07
N LEU A 172 -0.45 -10.84 1.02
CA LEU A 172 -0.19 -11.77 2.11
C LEU A 172 1.32 -11.94 2.30
N ALA A 173 1.80 -11.68 3.52
CA ALA A 173 3.17 -11.89 3.92
C ALA A 173 3.42 -13.38 4.25
N PRO A 174 4.69 -13.84 4.24
CA PRO A 174 5.02 -15.19 4.71
C PRO A 174 4.48 -15.44 6.13
N GLY A 175 3.67 -16.48 6.29
CA GLY A 175 3.02 -16.83 7.56
C GLY A 175 1.57 -16.35 7.67
N GLU A 176 1.10 -15.48 6.78
CA GLU A 176 -0.31 -15.15 6.65
C GLU A 176 -1.06 -16.16 5.77
N GLU A 177 -2.34 -16.35 6.03
CA GLU A 177 -3.21 -17.31 5.38
C GLU A 177 -4.29 -16.61 4.53
N MET A 178 -4.94 -17.36 3.63
CA MET A 178 -6.07 -16.81 2.86
C MET A 178 -7.21 -16.28 3.76
N ALA A 179 -7.34 -16.81 4.97
CA ALA A 179 -8.33 -16.36 5.96
C ALA A 179 -8.07 -14.93 6.49
N ASP A 180 -6.82 -14.44 6.39
CA ASP A 180 -6.48 -13.06 6.76
C ASP A 180 -6.93 -12.05 5.67
N ALA A 181 -7.13 -12.53 4.44
CA ALA A 181 -7.52 -11.71 3.28
C ALA A 181 -8.99 -11.86 2.89
N LEU A 182 -9.59 -13.05 3.09
CA LEU A 182 -10.90 -13.39 2.54
C LEU A 182 -11.92 -13.72 3.64
N PRO A 183 -13.22 -13.45 3.42
CA PRO A 183 -14.28 -13.93 4.29
C PRO A 183 -14.27 -15.46 4.41
N GLU A 184 -14.61 -15.97 5.59
CA GLU A 184 -14.59 -17.40 5.90
C GLU A 184 -15.42 -18.24 4.89
N LYS A 185 -16.55 -17.72 4.44
CA LYS A 185 -17.40 -18.36 3.41
C LYS A 185 -16.60 -18.60 2.12
N SER A 186 -15.87 -17.60 1.65
CA SER A 186 -15.05 -17.68 0.43
C SER A 186 -13.93 -18.70 0.60
N VAL A 187 -13.26 -18.73 1.77
CA VAL A 187 -12.21 -19.73 2.06
C VAL A 187 -12.78 -21.16 2.01
N ARG A 188 -13.96 -21.39 2.60
CA ARG A 188 -14.64 -22.71 2.57
C ARG A 188 -15.05 -23.13 1.16
N GLU A 189 -15.55 -22.20 0.34
CA GLU A 189 -15.91 -22.46 -1.06
C GLU A 189 -14.66 -22.78 -1.89
N LEU A 190 -13.58 -22.01 -1.75
CA LEU A 190 -12.30 -22.28 -2.41
C LEU A 190 -11.72 -23.65 -2.01
N ALA A 191 -11.81 -24.03 -0.73
CA ALA A 191 -11.40 -25.37 -0.29
C ALA A 191 -12.21 -26.48 -0.97
N THR A 192 -13.51 -26.27 -1.15
CA THR A 192 -14.40 -27.21 -1.87
C THR A 192 -14.03 -27.32 -3.34
N ILE A 193 -13.76 -26.20 -4.01
CA ILE A 193 -13.29 -26.18 -5.41
C ILE A 193 -11.94 -26.88 -5.53
N LYS A 194 -11.01 -26.58 -4.62
CA LYS A 194 -9.68 -27.21 -4.56
C LYS A 194 -9.78 -28.72 -4.48
N GLN A 195 -10.64 -29.25 -3.60
CA GLN A 195 -10.82 -30.70 -3.45
C GLN A 195 -11.40 -31.35 -4.72
N LYS A 196 -12.27 -30.64 -5.46
CA LYS A 196 -12.86 -31.14 -6.71
C LYS A 196 -11.87 -31.11 -7.87
N CYS A 197 -11.11 -30.02 -8.01
CA CYS A 197 -10.25 -29.76 -9.17
C CYS A 197 -8.81 -30.24 -9.00
N ASP A 198 -8.31 -30.32 -7.76
CA ASP A 198 -6.95 -30.79 -7.44
C ASP A 198 -6.94 -31.64 -6.15
N PRO A 199 -7.61 -32.81 -6.16
CA PRO A 199 -7.72 -33.69 -4.99
C PRO A 199 -6.37 -34.21 -4.49
N ASN A 200 -5.36 -34.28 -5.37
CA ASN A 200 -4.01 -34.74 -5.03
C ASN A 200 -3.10 -33.60 -4.54
N ARG A 201 -3.61 -32.37 -4.43
CA ARG A 201 -2.87 -31.17 -4.00
C ARG A 201 -1.59 -30.96 -4.81
N THR A 202 -1.65 -31.19 -6.12
CA THR A 202 -0.51 -31.01 -7.02
C THR A 202 -0.06 -29.55 -7.05
N LEU A 203 -1.00 -28.59 -7.05
CA LEU A 203 -0.70 -27.16 -6.94
C LEU A 203 -0.66 -26.74 -5.47
N ARG A 204 0.52 -26.47 -4.92
CA ARG A 204 0.72 -26.07 -3.52
C ARG A 204 1.98 -25.21 -3.38
N SER A 205 1.99 -24.35 -2.35
CA SER A 205 3.11 -23.53 -1.90
C SER A 205 3.46 -23.89 -0.47
#